data_AF-A0A812XP54-F1
#
_entry.id   AF-A0A812XP54-F1
#
_cell.length_a   1.000
_cell.length_b   1.000
_cell.length_c   1.000
_cell.angle_alpha   90.00
_cell.angle_beta   90.00
_cell.angle_gamma   90.00
#
_symmetry.space_group_name_H-M   'P 1'
#
loop_
_entity.id
_entity.type
_entity.pdbx_description
1 polymer ?
#
loop_
_entity_poly.entity_id
_entity_poly.type
_entity_poly.pdbx_seq_one_letter_code
_entity_poly.pdbx_strand_id
1 'polypeptide(L)'
;MSIIPYKGGQTFENEEGSGGESIYGPTFEDENLRMKFRDKGLIAMANGGPNTNGSQFFITTKKADHLNFKYVGFGEVLKGYEVVKAVESLGTTGGEPEENAVIVDCGTLDFEEGEQEKLKYRRTQGGVDLTVRNEMLERVRGATRQGL
;
A
#
# COMPACT_ATOMS: atom_id res chain seq x y z
N MET A 1 4.88 -9.20 -14.80
CA MET A 1 5.14 -9.09 -13.34
C MET A 1 4.30 -7.91 -12.86
N SER A 2 3.56 -8.00 -11.76
CA SER A 2 2.52 -6.98 -11.46
C SER A 2 2.83 -6.25 -10.15
N ILE A 3 3.71 -5.27 -10.30
CA ILE A 3 4.11 -4.29 -9.29
C ILE A 3 3.95 -2.96 -10.01
N ILE A 4 3.33 -1.98 -9.37
CA ILE A 4 3.26 -0.64 -9.93
C ILE A 4 4.39 0.16 -9.30
N PRO A 5 5.47 0.46 -10.05
CA PRO A 5 6.50 1.35 -9.57
C PRO A 5 5.92 2.75 -9.48
N TYR A 6 6.06 3.38 -8.32
CA TYR A 6 5.73 4.78 -8.13
C TYR A 6 7.04 5.56 -7.96
N LYS A 7 7.34 6.36 -8.96
CA LYS A 7 8.54 7.20 -9.04
C LYS A 7 8.34 8.50 -8.22
N GLY A 8 7.97 8.37 -6.95
CA GLY A 8 7.81 9.51 -6.02
C GLY A 8 9.16 10.10 -5.59
N GLY A 9 9.24 11.43 -5.49
CA GLY A 9 10.41 12.16 -4.97
C GLY A 9 11.53 12.45 -5.97
N GLN A 10 11.32 12.24 -7.26
CA GLN A 10 12.25 12.69 -8.29
C GLN A 10 12.22 14.22 -8.39
N THR A 11 13.39 14.85 -8.47
CA THR A 11 13.48 16.18 -9.09
C THR A 11 13.05 16.02 -10.54
N PHE A 12 12.38 17.02 -11.14
CA PHE A 12 11.83 17.00 -12.50
C PHE A 12 12.87 16.78 -13.63
N GLU A 13 14.11 16.40 -13.30
CA GLU A 13 15.26 16.36 -14.19
C GLU A 13 15.67 14.94 -14.60
N ASN A 14 15.22 13.87 -13.92
CA ASN A 14 15.67 12.49 -14.20
C ASN A 14 14.51 11.47 -14.26
N GLU A 15 13.93 11.29 -15.45
CA GLU A 15 12.79 10.39 -15.73
C GLU A 15 13.16 8.88 -15.77
N GLU A 16 14.46 8.55 -15.82
CA GLU A 16 14.98 7.19 -16.02
C GLU A 16 15.06 6.34 -14.72
N GLY A 17 14.45 6.77 -13.62
CA GLY A 17 14.41 5.99 -12.37
C GLY A 17 15.71 5.97 -11.56
N SER A 18 16.69 6.82 -11.88
CA SER A 18 17.96 6.98 -11.16
C SER A 18 17.94 8.11 -10.10
N GLY A 19 16.83 8.84 -9.97
CA GLY A 19 16.68 9.98 -9.06
C GLY A 19 15.87 9.67 -7.79
N GLY A 20 15.83 10.66 -6.90
CA GLY A 20 15.04 10.66 -5.68
C GLY A 20 15.88 10.54 -4.41
N GLU A 21 15.68 11.49 -3.49
CA GLU A 21 16.44 11.59 -2.24
C GLU A 21 15.50 11.46 -1.03
N SER A 22 15.96 10.77 0.00
CA SER A 22 15.23 10.69 1.27
C SER A 22 15.50 11.93 2.12
N ILE A 23 14.68 12.17 3.14
CA ILE A 23 14.95 13.24 4.11
C ILE A 23 16.23 13.03 4.93
N TYR A 24 16.83 11.83 4.86
CA TYR A 24 18.06 11.45 5.55
C TYR A 24 19.31 11.54 4.66
N GLY A 25 19.14 11.94 3.40
CA GLY A 25 20.18 11.95 2.38
C GLY A 25 19.87 11.02 1.20
N PRO A 26 20.82 10.84 0.26
CA PRO A 26 20.60 10.14 -1.01
C PRO A 26 20.13 8.70 -0.84
N THR A 27 20.64 8.00 0.17
CA THR A 27 20.27 6.62 0.49
C THR A 27 20.19 6.40 2.00
N PHE A 28 19.34 5.48 2.44
CA PHE A 28 19.29 5.01 3.84
C PHE A 28 19.14 3.48 3.97
N GLU A 29 19.44 2.98 5.16
CA GLU A 29 19.50 1.54 5.48
C GLU A 29 18.12 0.86 5.52
N ASP A 30 18.12 -0.47 5.37
CA ASP A 30 16.91 -1.29 5.49
C ASP A 30 16.44 -1.38 6.95
N GLU A 31 15.39 -0.65 7.33
CA GLU A 31 14.91 -0.60 8.72
C GLU A 31 14.48 -1.98 9.26
N ASN A 32 13.59 -2.66 8.53
CA ASN A 32 13.21 -4.04 8.84
C ASN A 32 12.66 -4.77 7.61
N LEU A 33 13.04 -6.04 7.47
CA LEU A 33 12.66 -6.90 6.33
C LEU A 33 11.61 -7.95 6.71
N ARG A 34 10.77 -7.62 7.70
CA ARG A 34 9.83 -8.56 8.34
C ARG A 34 8.56 -8.74 7.52
N MET A 35 8.09 -7.69 6.84
CA MET A 35 6.86 -7.74 6.04
C MET A 35 6.95 -8.87 4.98
N LYS A 36 5.85 -9.61 4.82
CA LYS A 36 5.70 -10.63 3.79
C LYS A 36 4.74 -10.15 2.73
N PHE A 37 5.18 -10.15 1.48
CA PHE A 37 4.42 -9.69 0.32
C PHE A 37 3.44 -10.76 -0.16
N ARG A 38 2.55 -11.19 0.75
CA ARG A 38 1.57 -12.26 0.50
C ARG A 38 0.27 -11.78 -0.11
N ASP A 39 0.02 -10.48 -0.05
CA ASP A 39 -1.22 -9.84 -0.47
C ASP A 39 -0.97 -8.70 -1.45
N LYS A 40 -2.06 -8.26 -2.08
CA LYS A 40 -2.09 -7.06 -2.91
C LYS A 40 -2.25 -5.81 -2.05
N GLY A 41 -1.88 -4.65 -2.58
CA GLY A 41 -2.00 -3.36 -1.91
C GLY A 41 -0.94 -3.10 -0.86
N LEU A 42 0.14 -3.90 -0.80
CA LEU A 42 1.25 -3.65 0.11
C LEU A 42 2.20 -2.62 -0.50
N ILE A 43 2.69 -1.70 0.32
CA ILE A 43 3.56 -0.59 -0.08
C ILE A 43 4.97 -0.85 0.46
N ALA A 44 5.97 -0.73 -0.41
CA ALA A 44 7.37 -0.96 -0.06
C ALA A 44 8.33 -0.07 -0.82
N MET A 45 9.52 0.12 -0.23
CA MET A 45 10.60 0.91 -0.82
C MET A 45 11.16 0.20 -2.05
N ALA A 46 11.38 0.93 -3.13
CA ALA A 46 12.24 0.48 -4.22
C ALA A 46 13.70 0.80 -3.86
N ASN A 47 14.61 -0.09 -4.23
CA ASN A 47 16.04 0.05 -3.94
C ASN A 47 16.89 -0.50 -5.11
N GLY A 48 18.16 -0.09 -5.16
CA GLY A 48 19.17 -0.61 -6.09
C GLY A 48 20.00 -1.75 -5.51
N GLY A 49 19.56 -2.35 -4.40
CA GLY A 49 20.32 -3.29 -3.58
C GLY A 49 20.14 -3.03 -2.08
N PRO A 50 20.72 -3.88 -1.21
CA PRO A 50 20.61 -3.70 0.24
C PRO A 50 21.04 -2.31 0.70
N ASN A 51 20.29 -1.71 1.63
CA ASN A 51 20.57 -0.39 2.24
C ASN A 51 20.65 0.78 1.23
N THR A 52 19.91 0.72 0.13
CA THR A 52 19.86 1.80 -0.88
C THR A 52 18.45 2.37 -1.05
N ASN A 53 17.72 2.51 0.06
CA ASN A 53 16.39 3.09 0.03
C ASN A 53 16.49 4.60 -0.18
N GLY A 54 15.61 5.18 -1.00
CA GLY A 54 15.55 6.61 -1.29
C GLY A 54 14.12 7.14 -1.10
N SER A 55 13.55 7.76 -2.14
CA SER A 55 12.15 8.19 -2.13
C SER A 55 11.20 7.31 -2.94
N GLN A 56 11.76 6.42 -3.77
CA GLN A 56 10.98 5.57 -4.67
C GLN A 56 10.28 4.44 -3.91
N PHE A 57 9.04 4.15 -4.30
CA PHE A 57 8.24 3.09 -3.69
C PHE A 57 7.45 2.34 -4.75
N PHE A 58 6.83 1.23 -4.37
CA PHE A 58 5.91 0.50 -5.22
C PHE A 58 4.73 -0.04 -4.43
N ILE A 59 3.65 -0.34 -5.16
CA ILE A 59 2.45 -0.99 -4.63
C ILE A 59 2.32 -2.36 -5.28
N THR A 60 2.16 -3.41 -4.48
CA THR A 60 1.89 -4.76 -5.00
C THR A 60 0.49 -4.85 -5.57
N THR A 61 0.30 -5.45 -6.75
CA THR A 61 -1.05 -5.74 -7.26
C THR A 61 -1.46 -7.20 -7.10
N LYS A 62 -0.49 -8.04 -6.74
CA LYS A 62 -0.63 -9.46 -6.45
C LYS A 62 0.41 -9.93 -5.45
N LYS A 63 0.24 -11.16 -4.97
CA LYS A 63 1.24 -11.86 -4.15
C LYS A 63 2.61 -11.86 -4.85
N ALA A 64 3.65 -11.47 -4.12
CA ALA A 64 4.99 -11.23 -4.64
C ALA A 64 6.08 -11.77 -3.69
N ASP A 65 6.08 -13.07 -3.44
CA ASP A 65 6.99 -13.71 -2.47
C ASP A 65 8.48 -13.49 -2.75
N HIS A 66 8.86 -13.22 -4.00
CA HIS A 66 10.23 -12.97 -4.43
C HIS A 66 10.80 -11.64 -3.90
N LEU A 67 9.93 -10.74 -3.42
CA LEU A 67 10.30 -9.46 -2.79
C LEU A 67 10.61 -9.62 -1.29
N ASN A 68 10.19 -10.74 -0.69
CA ASN A 68 10.41 -10.99 0.73
C ASN A 68 11.89 -10.93 1.06
N PHE A 69 12.22 -10.28 2.19
CA PHE A 69 13.58 -10.13 2.67
C PHE A 69 14.52 -9.30 1.77
N LYS A 70 14.01 -8.62 0.75
CA LYS A 70 14.79 -7.75 -0.15
C LYS A 70 14.34 -6.29 -0.13
N TYR A 71 13.07 -6.07 0.17
CA TYR A 71 12.47 -4.74 0.18
C TYR A 71 11.81 -4.48 1.52
N VAL A 72 11.96 -3.25 2.02
CA VAL A 72 11.32 -2.78 3.25
C VAL A 72 9.87 -2.47 2.95
N GLY A 73 8.96 -3.25 3.52
CA GLY A 73 7.52 -2.98 3.47
C GLY A 73 7.10 -2.07 4.61
N PHE A 74 6.41 -0.98 4.30
CA PHE A 74 6.10 0.08 5.28
C PHE A 74 4.62 0.50 5.32
N GLY A 75 3.78 0.03 4.39
CA GLY A 75 2.38 0.43 4.36
C GLY A 75 1.48 -0.52 3.59
N GLU A 76 0.18 -0.20 3.60
CA GLU A 76 -0.83 -0.87 2.79
C GLU A 76 -1.90 0.13 2.33
N VAL A 77 -2.52 -0.15 1.19
CA VAL A 77 -3.62 0.64 0.63
C VAL A 77 -4.91 0.29 1.37
N LEU A 78 -5.44 1.24 2.14
CA LEU A 78 -6.67 1.05 2.92
C LEU A 78 -7.96 1.34 2.14
N LYS A 79 -7.91 2.30 1.21
CA LYS A 79 -9.01 2.75 0.33
C LYS A 79 -8.42 3.13 -1.02
N GLY A 80 -9.23 3.14 -2.09
CA GLY A 80 -8.78 3.57 -3.41
C GLY A 80 -8.00 2.52 -4.20
N TYR A 81 -8.10 1.23 -3.85
CA TYR A 81 -7.34 0.17 -4.53
C TYR A 81 -7.75 -0.01 -6.00
N GLU A 82 -8.96 0.39 -6.37
CA GLU A 82 -9.43 0.48 -7.74
C GLU A 82 -8.60 1.45 -8.60
N VAL A 83 -8.06 2.53 -8.01
CA VAL A 83 -7.15 3.45 -8.70
C VAL A 83 -5.82 2.76 -8.99
N VAL A 84 -5.30 2.01 -8.03
CA VAL A 84 -4.10 1.17 -8.22
C VAL A 84 -4.32 0.20 -9.37
N LYS A 85 -5.47 -0.47 -9.44
CA LYS A 85 -5.80 -1.35 -10.57
C LYS A 85 -5.91 -0.61 -11.90
N ALA A 86 -6.46 0.59 -11.91
CA ALA A 86 -6.55 1.40 -13.12
C ALA A 86 -5.15 1.74 -13.66
N VAL A 87 -4.22 2.12 -12.77
CA VAL A 87 -2.82 2.36 -13.15
C VAL A 87 -2.15 1.07 -13.64
N GLU A 88 -2.40 -0.09 -13.01
CA GLU A 88 -1.90 -1.39 -13.49
C GLU A 88 -2.39 -1.70 -14.91
N SER A 89 -3.64 -1.33 -15.23
CA SER A 89 -4.27 -1.62 -16.52
C SER A 89 -3.75 -0.79 -17.69
N LEU A 90 -2.97 0.27 -17.42
CA LEU A 90 -2.27 1.03 -18.46
C LEU A 90 -1.20 0.20 -19.17
N GLY A 91 -0.78 -0.93 -18.58
CA GLY A 91 0.22 -1.79 -19.19
C GLY A 91 1.64 -1.22 -19.09
N THR A 92 2.60 -2.05 -19.46
CA THR A 92 4.01 -1.66 -19.53
C THR A 92 4.67 -2.29 -20.74
N THR A 93 5.54 -1.53 -21.39
CA THR A 93 6.44 -2.02 -22.44
C THR A 93 7.88 -1.95 -21.92
N GLY A 94 8.56 -3.09 -21.86
CA GLY A 94 9.95 -3.15 -21.36
C GLY A 94 10.12 -2.83 -19.86
N GLY A 95 9.02 -2.75 -19.10
CA GLY A 95 9.03 -2.39 -17.68
C GLY A 95 8.68 -0.92 -17.40
N GLU A 96 8.58 -0.09 -18.44
CA GLU A 96 8.09 1.29 -18.32
C GLU A 96 6.59 1.38 -18.65
N PRO A 97 5.82 2.23 -17.96
CA PRO A 97 4.41 2.46 -18.26
C PRO A 97 4.18 2.89 -19.71
N GLU A 98 3.12 2.38 -20.34
CA GLU A 98 2.74 2.84 -21.70
C GLU A 98 2.11 4.24 -21.68
N GLU A 99 1.52 4.60 -20.54
CA GLU A 99 0.93 5.91 -20.28
C GLU A 99 1.44 6.48 -18.95
N ASN A 100 1.55 7.80 -18.90
CA ASN A 100 1.99 8.51 -17.69
C ASN A 100 0.89 8.53 -16.63
N ALA A 101 1.15 7.93 -15.48
CA ALA A 101 0.36 8.09 -14.27
C ALA A 101 1.11 8.96 -13.26
N VAL A 102 0.53 10.10 -12.89
CA VAL A 102 1.16 11.10 -12.01
C VAL A 102 0.34 11.31 -10.74
N ILE A 103 1.02 11.50 -9.60
CA ILE A 103 0.39 12.03 -8.38
C ILE A 103 0.17 13.52 -8.60
N VAL A 104 -1.08 13.91 -8.78
CA VAL A 104 -1.46 15.32 -8.95
C VAL A 104 -1.59 16.07 -7.61
N ASP A 105 -1.88 15.34 -6.53
CA ASP A 105 -2.03 15.88 -5.18
C ASP A 105 -1.73 14.80 -4.13
N CYS A 106 -1.11 15.17 -3.01
CA CYS A 106 -0.80 14.28 -1.91
C CYS A 106 -0.67 15.02 -0.58
N GLY A 107 -0.87 14.31 0.53
CA GLY A 107 -0.77 14.90 1.86
C GLY A 107 -0.91 13.86 2.97
N THR A 108 -0.93 14.35 4.20
CA THR A 108 -1.15 13.54 5.39
C THR A 108 -2.59 13.70 5.88
N LEU A 109 -3.19 12.59 6.32
CA LEU A 109 -4.48 12.62 7.00
C LEU A 109 -4.23 12.38 8.49
N ASP A 110 -4.59 13.37 9.30
CA ASP A 110 -4.60 13.22 10.75
C ASP A 110 -5.83 12.40 11.14
N PHE A 111 -5.58 11.27 11.79
CA PHE A 111 -6.65 10.43 12.33
C PHE A 111 -6.88 10.79 13.78
N GLU A 112 -8.13 11.11 14.13
CA GLU A 112 -8.57 11.27 15.51
C GLU A 112 -8.26 10.01 16.33
N GLU A 113 -7.98 10.19 17.62
CA GLU A 113 -7.76 9.08 18.55
C GLU A 113 -8.98 8.13 18.53
N GLY A 114 -8.75 6.86 18.17
CA GLY A 114 -9.76 5.81 18.08
C GLY A 114 -10.05 5.28 16.68
N GLU A 115 -9.84 6.05 15.60
CA GLU A 115 -9.93 5.50 14.24
C GLU A 115 -8.76 4.56 13.93
N GLN A 116 -7.57 4.92 14.41
CA GLN A 116 -6.35 4.11 14.28
C GLN A 116 -6.50 2.73 14.92
N GLU A 117 -7.26 2.64 16.03
CA GLU A 117 -7.50 1.39 16.75
C GLU A 117 -8.46 0.47 15.98
N LYS A 118 -9.51 1.04 15.36
CA LYS A 118 -10.40 0.31 14.45
C LYS A 118 -9.65 -0.26 13.25
N LEU A 119 -8.70 0.50 12.68
CA LEU A 119 -7.83 0.06 11.59
C LEU A 119 -6.88 -1.06 12.01
N LYS A 120 -6.31 -0.99 13.22
CA LYS A 120 -5.45 -2.06 13.79
C LYS A 120 -6.25 -3.35 14.04
N TYR A 121 -7.46 -3.23 14.60
CA TYR A 121 -8.33 -4.38 14.87
C TYR A 121 -8.76 -5.11 13.60
N ARG A 122 -9.09 -4.36 12.53
CA ARG A 122 -9.41 -4.93 11.21
C ARG A 122 -8.24 -5.73 10.60
N ARG A 123 -6.99 -5.38 10.93
CA ARG A 123 -5.79 -6.09 10.44
C ARG A 123 -5.55 -7.44 11.13
N THR A 124 -5.89 -7.58 12.42
CA THR A 124 -5.61 -8.81 13.19
C THR A 124 -6.67 -9.89 13.04
N GLN A 125 -7.85 -9.55 12.50
CA GLN A 125 -8.94 -10.47 12.21
C GLN A 125 -9.18 -10.43 10.70
N GLY A 126 -8.60 -11.37 9.96
CA GLY A 126 -8.74 -11.46 8.51
C GLY A 126 -10.19 -11.28 8.06
N GLY A 127 -10.47 -10.15 7.38
CA GLY A 127 -11.58 -9.93 6.47
C GLY A 127 -12.96 -10.44 6.88
N VAL A 128 -13.57 -9.88 7.93
CA VAL A 128 -15.04 -9.74 8.00
C VAL A 128 -15.34 -8.37 8.60
N ASP A 129 -16.12 -7.57 7.88
CA ASP A 129 -16.65 -6.31 8.38
C ASP A 129 -17.52 -6.58 9.64
N LEU A 130 -16.93 -6.33 10.81
CA LEU A 130 -17.58 -6.55 12.11
C LEU A 130 -18.67 -5.52 12.38
N THR A 131 -18.68 -4.39 11.68
CA THR A 131 -19.81 -3.44 11.69
C THR A 131 -21.03 -4.09 11.06
N VAL A 132 -20.86 -4.78 9.93
CA VAL A 132 -21.94 -5.57 9.30
C VAL A 132 -22.36 -6.75 10.19
N ARG A 133 -21.41 -7.46 10.84
CA ARG A 133 -21.77 -8.55 11.77
C ARG A 133 -22.53 -8.02 13.00
N ASN A 134 -22.12 -6.90 13.57
CA ASN A 134 -22.77 -6.32 14.74
C ASN A 134 -24.14 -5.72 14.37
N GLU A 135 -24.27 -5.06 13.22
CA GLU A 135 -25.58 -4.62 12.70
C GLU A 135 -26.50 -5.80 12.38
N MET A 136 -25.98 -6.89 11.80
CA MET A 136 -26.75 -8.10 11.53
C MET A 136 -27.14 -8.84 12.81
N LEU A 137 -26.25 -8.91 13.80
CA LEU A 137 -26.56 -9.50 15.12
C LEU A 137 -27.59 -8.68 15.89
N GLU A 138 -27.52 -7.35 15.85
CA GLU A 138 -28.54 -6.50 16.47
C GLU A 138 -29.89 -6.59 15.74
N ARG A 139 -29.89 -6.77 14.41
CA ARG A 139 -31.13 -7.07 13.65
C ARG A 139 -31.70 -8.46 13.97
N VAL A 140 -30.86 -9.47 14.16
CA VAL A 140 -31.27 -10.84 14.56
C VAL A 140 -31.79 -10.85 16.00
N ARG A 141 -31.13 -10.14 16.93
CA ARG A 141 -31.55 -9.99 18.32
C ARG A 141 -32.83 -9.17 18.48
N GLY A 142 -33.02 -8.15 17.63
CA GLY A 142 -34.26 -7.37 17.56
C GLY A 142 -35.45 -8.19 17.06
N ALA A 143 -35.24 -9.11 16.13
CA ALA A 143 -36.29 -9.96 15.58
C ALA A 143 -36.76 -11.07 16.55
N THR A 144 -35.97 -11.43 17.57
CA THR A 144 -36.34 -12.51 18.52
C THR A 144 -37.25 -12.04 19.67
N ARG A 145 -37.58 -10.74 19.77
CA ARG A 145 -38.42 -10.19 20.86
C ARG A 145 -39.87 -9.87 20.47
N GLN A 146 -40.32 -10.18 19.25
CA GLN A 146 -41.70 -9.90 18.79
C GLN A 146 -42.53 -11.15 18.44
N GLY A 147 -42.08 -12.34 18.83
CA GLY A 147 -42.86 -13.56 18.62
C GLY A 147 -42.69 -14.55 19.75
N LEU A 148 -43.38 -14.30 20.87
CA LEU A 148 -43.95 -15.28 21.80
C LEU A 148 -44.89 -14.54 22.76
#